data_AF-A0A957Q9V3-F1
#
_entry.id   AF-A0A957Q9V3-F1
#
_cell.length_a   1.000
_cell.length_b   1.000
_cell.length_c   1.000
_cell.angle_alpha   90.00
_cell.angle_beta   90.00
_cell.angle_gamma   90.00
#
_symmetry.space_group_name_H-M   'P 1'
#
loop_
_entity.id
_entity.type
_entity.pdbx_description
1 polymer ?
#
loop_
_entity_poly.entity_id
_entity_poly.type
_entity_poly.pdbx_seq_one_letter_code
_entity_poly.pdbx_strand_id
1 'polypeptide(L)'
;AVIDAYAHAERFRIAVGRAPQGLALSADGTQLYVHNFMDRTVTVHDLTALYTTGTPTAALAATYNTVGAEKLNPQVLTGKQLFYDAKDTRLARDNYISCASCHNDGGQDGRIWDLTGFGEGLRNTIALNGHTGQGPLHWSANFDEVQDFEGQIRNLSGGTGLLSDPDFAATSDPLGAAKAGRSADLDALAAYVNSLTTVGTSPHRNGDGSLTPAGEAGKAIFISANCAQCHSNQGFTDSAPNNLHDIGTLTAASGQRLNGPLIGLDTPTLRGLWRTAPYLHSGSAATLADAVNAHAGVALNTAELRDLVAFLVQIDDSAASAPVPNRAPTVTNPGAQAGLEGNVVTLALQANDSDGDLLTFVASGLPTGLAIADNSGVIAGTLGSAGVYDVAITVADGRGGVATINFTWTVTALPSGIQPGVYQLVNVGSNLCVDVNGGSTSNGARIIQWSCHTGNNQKWRVETVGTHYRLTAVHSNKVIDVYGGSTRAGAKLIQWSWHSGTNQQWTIRAVADGVYEIVSVKSSLCMDVTNGSTSRGTDLQQWTCNGSNAQRWRLIPQ
;
A
#
# COMPACT_ATOMS: atom_id res chain seq x y z
N ALA A 1 -33.31 12.24 43.92
CA ALA A 1 -34.55 12.48 44.70
C ALA A 1 -34.18 12.55 46.17
N VAL A 2 -34.92 13.31 46.99
CA VAL A 2 -34.80 13.26 48.45
C VAL A 2 -35.80 12.24 48.94
N ILE A 3 -35.31 11.17 49.57
CA ILE A 3 -36.11 10.03 50.00
C ILE A 3 -36.16 10.01 51.52
N ASP A 4 -37.36 9.77 52.06
CA ASP A 4 -37.51 9.42 53.46
C ASP A 4 -36.98 8.00 53.68
N ALA A 5 -35.91 7.87 54.45
CA ALA A 5 -35.27 6.59 54.71
C ALA A 5 -36.15 5.60 55.49
N TYR A 6 -37.14 6.07 56.26
CA TYR A 6 -38.03 5.23 57.05
C TYR A 6 -39.28 4.84 56.26
N ALA A 7 -39.90 5.81 55.57
CA ALA A 7 -41.14 5.58 54.81
C ALA A 7 -40.89 5.02 53.40
N HIS A 8 -39.63 5.00 52.94
CA HIS A 8 -39.26 4.69 51.54
C HIS A 8 -40.03 5.55 50.53
N ALA A 9 -40.46 6.74 50.94
CA ALA A 9 -41.28 7.64 50.16
C ALA A 9 -40.44 8.80 49.62
N GLU A 10 -40.66 9.14 48.35
CA GLU A 10 -40.09 10.36 47.78
C GLU A 10 -40.71 11.59 48.46
N ARG A 11 -39.87 12.46 49.02
CA ARG A 11 -40.31 13.73 49.61
C ARG A 11 -40.41 14.80 48.55
N PHE A 12 -39.35 14.95 47.74
CA PHE A 12 -39.31 15.84 46.58
C PHE A 12 -38.08 15.54 45.71
N ARG A 13 -38.02 16.14 44.51
CA ARG A 13 -36.87 16.11 43.60
C ARG A 13 -36.21 17.47 43.51
N ILE A 14 -34.88 17.45 43.47
CA ILE A 14 -34.04 18.62 43.22
C ILE A 14 -33.75 18.61 41.72
N ALA A 15 -34.09 19.71 41.04
CA ALA A 15 -33.71 19.90 39.64
C ALA A 15 -32.21 20.20 39.58
N VAL A 16 -31.47 19.38 38.84
CA VAL A 16 -30.01 19.48 38.67
C VAL A 16 -29.66 19.43 37.18
N GLY A 17 -28.39 19.58 36.85
CA GLY A 17 -27.89 19.49 35.49
C GLY A 17 -27.89 18.06 34.92
N ARG A 18 -27.34 17.90 33.71
CA ARG A 18 -27.33 16.64 32.96
C ARG A 18 -26.37 15.60 33.55
N ALA A 19 -26.84 14.36 33.58
CA ALA A 19 -26.12 13.17 34.04
C ALA A 19 -25.37 13.40 35.38
N PRO A 20 -26.08 13.68 36.48
CA PRO A 20 -25.43 13.89 37.77
C PRO A 20 -24.72 12.60 38.23
N GLN A 21 -23.43 12.68 38.54
CA GLN A 21 -22.59 11.51 38.89
C GLN A 21 -22.03 11.55 40.32
N GLY A 22 -22.18 12.67 41.02
CA GLY A 22 -21.65 12.83 42.37
C GLY A 22 -22.44 13.84 43.19
N LEU A 23 -22.54 13.56 44.49
CA LEU A 23 -23.19 14.40 45.48
C LEU A 23 -22.24 14.57 46.67
N ALA A 24 -22.13 15.77 47.22
CA ALA A 24 -21.44 16.03 48.47
C ALA A 24 -22.23 17.04 49.31
N LEU A 25 -22.23 16.87 50.63
CA LEU A 25 -22.85 17.81 51.57
C LEU A 25 -21.77 18.65 52.25
N SER A 26 -22.07 19.91 52.56
CA SER A 26 -21.25 20.70 53.50
C SER A 26 -21.22 20.05 54.88
N ALA A 27 -20.21 20.39 55.68
CA ALA A 27 -20.04 19.82 57.02
C ALA A 27 -21.24 20.07 57.96
N ASP A 28 -21.96 21.18 57.76
CA ASP A 28 -23.18 21.52 58.50
C ASP A 28 -24.47 20.96 57.86
N GLY A 29 -24.37 20.26 56.73
CA GLY A 29 -25.49 19.66 56.01
C GLY A 29 -26.39 20.66 55.27
N THR A 30 -26.08 21.95 55.29
CA THR A 30 -26.95 23.00 54.72
C THR A 30 -26.74 23.23 53.23
N GLN A 31 -25.67 22.70 52.63
CA GLN A 31 -25.39 22.84 51.20
C GLN A 31 -25.17 21.48 50.54
N LEU A 32 -25.82 21.28 49.40
CA LEU A 32 -25.62 20.13 48.53
C LEU A 32 -24.90 20.53 47.26
N TYR A 33 -23.74 19.94 47.03
CA TYR A 33 -22.94 20.05 45.82
C TYR A 33 -23.28 18.89 44.90
N VAL A 34 -23.64 19.18 43.66
CA VAL A 34 -24.00 18.18 42.65
C VAL A 34 -23.07 18.30 41.46
N HIS A 35 -22.34 17.24 41.13
CA HIS A 35 -21.50 17.18 39.95
C HIS A 35 -22.34 16.80 38.72
N ASN A 36 -22.66 17.79 37.89
CA ASN A 36 -23.39 17.65 36.64
C ASN A 36 -22.39 17.33 35.51
N PHE A 37 -22.05 16.05 35.39
CA PHE A 37 -20.97 15.57 34.51
C PHE A 37 -21.10 16.09 33.08
N MET A 38 -22.30 16.06 32.51
CA MET A 38 -22.52 16.43 31.11
C MET A 38 -22.75 17.92 30.88
N ASP A 39 -23.05 18.70 31.92
CA ASP A 39 -23.07 20.15 31.84
C ASP A 39 -21.72 20.79 32.17
N ARG A 40 -20.73 19.99 32.59
CA ARG A 40 -19.42 20.46 33.04
C ARG A 40 -19.53 21.48 34.17
N THR A 41 -20.44 21.23 35.11
CA THR A 41 -20.66 22.11 36.25
C THR A 41 -20.79 21.37 37.58
N VAL A 42 -20.51 22.07 38.67
CA VAL A 42 -20.98 21.73 40.01
C VAL A 42 -22.05 22.75 40.40
N THR A 43 -23.27 22.30 40.64
CA THR A 43 -24.33 23.15 41.21
C THR A 43 -24.36 23.01 42.72
N VAL A 44 -24.59 24.12 43.42
CA VAL A 44 -24.73 24.16 44.88
C VAL A 44 -26.17 24.49 45.20
N HIS A 45 -26.82 23.66 46.02
CA HIS A 45 -28.19 23.83 46.45
C HIS A 45 -28.26 24.09 47.95
N ASP A 46 -29.00 25.12 48.36
CA ASP A 46 -29.26 25.45 49.75
C ASP A 46 -30.36 24.53 50.32
N LEU A 47 -29.98 23.73 51.31
CA LEU A 47 -30.80 22.80 52.06
C LEU A 47 -31.16 23.33 53.47
N THR A 48 -30.85 24.58 53.81
CA THR A 48 -31.06 25.13 55.16
C THR A 48 -32.51 24.95 55.61
N ALA A 49 -33.50 25.26 54.76
CA ALA A 49 -34.92 25.11 55.11
C ALA A 49 -35.30 23.64 55.34
N LEU A 50 -34.76 22.72 54.55
CA LEU A 50 -34.96 21.28 54.73
C LEU A 50 -34.39 20.80 56.05
N TYR A 51 -33.16 21.21 56.38
CA TYR A 51 -32.44 20.76 57.56
C TYR A 51 -32.99 21.36 58.87
N THR A 52 -33.36 22.64 58.86
CA THR A 52 -33.78 23.37 60.06
C THR A 52 -35.26 23.29 60.35
N THR A 53 -36.11 23.19 59.31
CA THR A 53 -37.57 23.25 59.46
C THR A 53 -38.31 22.08 58.83
N GLY A 54 -37.60 21.16 58.16
CA GLY A 54 -38.23 20.05 57.43
C GLY A 54 -38.94 20.49 56.14
N THR A 55 -38.79 21.75 55.71
CA THR A 55 -39.48 22.26 54.52
C THR A 55 -38.81 21.69 53.25
N PRO A 56 -39.56 21.05 52.34
CA PRO A 56 -39.00 20.32 51.20
C PRO A 56 -38.55 21.25 50.05
N THR A 57 -37.50 22.04 50.29
CA THR A 57 -36.94 22.98 49.30
C THR A 57 -35.44 22.79 49.17
N ALA A 58 -34.92 22.99 47.97
CA ALA A 58 -33.48 23.02 47.69
C ALA A 58 -33.20 24.07 46.62
N ALA A 59 -33.01 25.33 47.02
CA ALA A 59 -32.83 26.43 46.08
C ALA A 59 -31.42 26.38 45.46
N LEU A 60 -31.29 26.63 44.16
CA LEU A 60 -29.98 26.74 43.51
C LEU A 60 -29.26 28.01 44.02
N ALA A 61 -28.15 27.82 44.72
CA ALA A 61 -27.34 28.89 45.31
C ALA A 61 -26.18 29.33 44.40
N ALA A 62 -25.54 28.38 43.71
CA ALA A 62 -24.41 28.68 42.82
C ALA A 62 -24.23 27.63 41.73
N THR A 63 -23.49 27.98 40.68
CA THR A 63 -23.04 27.06 39.62
C THR A 63 -21.59 27.37 39.29
N TYR A 64 -20.73 26.35 39.35
CA TYR A 64 -19.31 26.46 39.06
C TYR A 64 -18.95 25.60 37.86
N ASN A 65 -18.20 26.13 36.90
CA ASN A 65 -17.70 25.34 35.78
C ASN A 65 -16.57 24.41 36.23
N THR A 66 -16.57 23.17 35.75
CA THR A 66 -15.51 22.18 36.03
C THR A 66 -14.42 22.14 34.97
N VAL A 67 -14.64 22.81 33.83
CA VAL A 67 -13.66 22.94 32.75
C VAL A 67 -13.50 24.41 32.34
N GLY A 68 -12.25 24.83 32.10
CA GLY A 68 -11.95 26.19 31.62
C GLY A 68 -12.10 26.37 30.11
N ALA A 69 -12.00 25.28 29.34
CA ALA A 69 -12.20 25.26 27.89
C ALA A 69 -12.75 23.89 27.47
N GLU A 70 -13.79 23.89 26.64
CA GLU A 70 -14.32 22.66 26.05
C GLU A 70 -13.43 22.18 24.91
N LYS A 71 -13.05 20.90 24.94
CA LYS A 71 -12.19 20.29 23.90
C LYS A 71 -12.99 19.55 22.84
N LEU A 72 -14.21 19.12 23.17
CA LEU A 72 -15.07 18.44 22.20
C LEU A 72 -15.58 19.45 21.17
N ASN A 73 -15.66 19.00 19.93
CA ASN A 73 -16.43 19.69 18.90
C ASN A 73 -17.87 19.91 19.43
N PRO A 74 -18.51 21.08 19.20
CA PRO A 74 -19.84 21.36 19.73
C PRO A 74 -20.92 20.32 19.38
N GLN A 75 -20.87 19.76 18.15
CA GLN A 75 -21.78 18.71 17.72
C GLN A 75 -21.52 17.41 18.48
N VAL A 76 -20.25 17.03 18.66
CA VAL A 76 -19.85 15.85 19.45
C VAL A 76 -20.23 16.01 20.92
N LEU A 77 -20.09 17.21 21.50
CA LEU A 77 -20.54 17.49 22.87
C LEU A 77 -22.06 17.31 22.99
N THR A 78 -22.82 17.88 22.05
CA THR A 78 -24.28 17.75 22.02
C THR A 78 -24.70 16.28 21.92
N GLY A 79 -24.06 15.52 21.04
CA GLY A 79 -24.25 14.08 20.93
C GLY A 79 -23.95 13.32 22.21
N LYS A 80 -22.83 13.64 22.88
CA LYS A 80 -22.47 13.05 24.16
C LYS A 80 -23.50 13.41 25.24
N GLN A 81 -24.04 14.63 25.24
CA GLN A 81 -25.09 15.04 26.19
C GLN A 81 -26.35 14.20 25.99
N LEU A 82 -26.83 14.06 24.76
CA LEU A 82 -27.98 13.21 24.41
C LEU A 82 -27.73 11.74 24.78
N PHE A 83 -26.54 11.21 24.49
CA PHE A 83 -26.17 9.83 24.79
C PHE A 83 -26.29 9.47 26.29
N TYR A 84 -26.09 10.46 27.16
CA TYR A 84 -26.21 10.32 28.62
C TYR A 84 -27.57 10.79 29.16
N ASP A 85 -28.44 11.36 28.33
CA ASP A 85 -29.67 12.00 28.77
C ASP A 85 -30.84 11.01 28.85
N ALA A 86 -31.01 10.42 30.03
CA ALA A 86 -32.19 9.61 30.32
C ALA A 86 -33.44 10.46 30.54
N LYS A 87 -33.34 11.79 30.74
CA LYS A 87 -34.47 12.66 31.08
C LYS A 87 -35.23 13.15 29.84
N ASP A 88 -34.60 13.14 28.67
CA ASP A 88 -35.27 13.50 27.43
C ASP A 88 -36.26 12.40 27.03
N THR A 89 -37.56 12.69 27.11
CA THR A 89 -38.63 11.75 26.74
C THR A 89 -38.64 11.36 25.26
N ARG A 90 -37.91 12.11 24.41
CA ARG A 90 -37.65 11.68 23.03
C ARG A 90 -36.76 10.45 22.98
N LEU A 91 -35.82 10.33 23.91
CA LEU A 91 -34.85 9.24 24.01
C LEU A 91 -35.35 8.07 24.87
N ALA A 92 -36.02 8.35 26.00
CA ALA A 92 -36.56 7.33 26.89
C ALA A 92 -37.84 7.80 27.60
N ARG A 93 -38.94 7.08 27.41
CA ARG A 93 -40.27 7.48 27.91
C ARG A 93 -40.33 7.66 29.43
N ASP A 94 -39.77 6.69 30.15
CA ASP A 94 -39.95 6.55 31.60
C ASP A 94 -38.82 7.22 32.40
N ASN A 95 -37.98 8.00 31.73
CA ASN A 95 -36.85 8.72 32.28
C ASN A 95 -35.82 7.86 33.04
N TYR A 96 -35.68 6.59 32.65
CA TYR A 96 -34.96 5.58 33.42
C TYR A 96 -33.63 5.10 32.80
N ILE A 97 -33.51 5.11 31.47
CA ILE A 97 -32.36 4.56 30.75
C ILE A 97 -31.85 5.56 29.71
N SER A 98 -30.53 5.57 29.51
CA SER A 98 -29.88 6.27 28.39
C SER A 98 -28.95 5.31 27.66
N CYS A 99 -28.39 5.73 26.51
CA CYS A 99 -27.40 4.91 25.80
C CYS A 99 -26.20 4.58 26.70
N ALA A 100 -25.78 5.53 27.54
CA ALA A 100 -24.70 5.35 28.52
C ALA A 100 -25.00 4.32 29.61
N SER A 101 -26.27 3.95 29.85
CA SER A 101 -26.62 2.89 30.79
C SER A 101 -26.07 1.52 30.36
N CYS A 102 -26.04 1.26 29.05
CA CYS A 102 -25.48 0.02 28.49
C CYS A 102 -24.07 0.24 27.93
N HIS A 103 -23.78 1.45 27.44
CA HIS A 103 -22.53 1.78 26.75
C HIS A 103 -21.76 2.91 27.44
N ASN A 104 -21.50 2.78 28.75
CA ASN A 104 -20.84 3.82 29.52
C ASN A 104 -19.47 4.22 28.91
N ASP A 105 -19.30 5.51 28.56
CA ASP A 105 -18.17 6.07 27.80
C ASP A 105 -17.82 5.29 26.52
N GLY A 106 -18.83 4.68 25.89
CA GLY A 106 -18.66 3.85 24.69
C GLY A 106 -18.21 2.42 24.97
N GLY A 107 -18.10 2.01 26.24
CA GLY A 107 -17.84 0.64 26.63
C GLY A 107 -19.07 -0.26 26.47
N GLN A 108 -19.09 -1.35 27.23
CA GLN A 108 -20.25 -2.23 27.38
C GLN A 108 -20.51 -2.49 28.86
N ASP A 109 -21.73 -2.90 29.18
CA ASP A 109 -22.18 -3.20 30.54
C ASP A 109 -21.92 -4.65 30.99
N GLY A 110 -21.40 -5.49 30.08
CA GLY A 110 -21.15 -6.92 30.31
C GLY A 110 -22.43 -7.73 30.49
N ARG A 111 -23.58 -7.23 29.98
CA ARG A 111 -24.88 -7.88 30.11
C ARG A 111 -25.38 -8.45 28.80
N ILE A 112 -26.28 -9.42 28.94
CA ILE A 112 -27.03 -10.02 27.86
C ILE A 112 -28.46 -9.52 27.97
N TRP A 113 -28.98 -8.97 26.88
CA TRP A 113 -30.31 -8.40 26.78
C TRP A 113 -31.22 -9.34 25.99
N ASP A 114 -32.45 -9.52 26.47
CA ASP A 114 -33.48 -10.23 25.73
C ASP A 114 -34.19 -9.27 24.78
N LEU A 115 -33.82 -9.35 23.50
CA LEU A 115 -34.41 -8.58 22.41
C LEU A 115 -35.33 -9.44 21.54
N THR A 116 -35.83 -10.56 22.07
CA THR A 116 -36.75 -11.47 21.34
C THR A 116 -38.03 -10.75 20.90
N GLY A 117 -38.54 -9.81 21.70
CA GLY A 117 -39.69 -8.98 21.34
C GLY A 117 -39.47 -8.08 20.11
N PHE A 118 -38.21 -7.85 19.73
CA PHE A 118 -37.80 -7.07 18.56
C PHE A 118 -37.29 -7.96 17.41
N GLY A 119 -37.44 -9.28 17.54
CA GLY A 119 -36.95 -10.26 16.57
C GLY A 119 -35.46 -10.61 16.71
N GLU A 120 -34.66 -9.88 17.49
CA GLU A 120 -33.20 -10.07 17.56
C GLU A 120 -32.75 -11.12 18.61
N GLY A 121 -33.63 -11.67 19.45
CA GLY A 121 -33.25 -12.71 20.43
C GLY A 121 -32.26 -12.21 21.51
N LEU A 122 -31.47 -13.11 22.09
CA LEU A 122 -30.47 -12.75 23.10
C LEU A 122 -29.27 -12.03 22.46
N ARG A 123 -28.90 -10.87 23.01
CA ARG A 123 -27.80 -10.03 22.53
C ARG A 123 -26.90 -9.53 23.65
N ASN A 124 -25.61 -9.80 23.53
CA ASN A 124 -24.56 -9.22 24.33
C ASN A 124 -24.31 -7.76 23.89
N THR A 125 -24.04 -6.87 24.84
CA THR A 125 -23.77 -5.47 24.53
C THR A 125 -22.43 -5.31 23.80
N ILE A 126 -22.44 -4.70 22.61
CA ILE A 126 -21.21 -4.42 21.85
C ILE A 126 -20.50 -3.18 22.42
N ALA A 127 -19.18 -3.23 22.60
CA ALA A 127 -18.44 -2.01 22.92
C ALA A 127 -18.35 -1.10 21.69
N LEU A 128 -18.62 0.19 21.85
CA LEU A 128 -18.60 1.17 20.75
C LEU A 128 -17.17 1.70 20.47
N ASN A 129 -16.30 1.68 21.48
CA ASN A 129 -14.92 2.15 21.34
C ASN A 129 -14.17 1.38 20.24
N GLY A 130 -13.57 2.09 19.29
CA GLY A 130 -12.79 1.54 18.19
C GLY A 130 -13.59 0.85 17.08
N HIS A 131 -14.92 0.79 17.17
CA HIS A 131 -15.78 0.06 16.22
C HIS A 131 -16.29 0.94 15.07
N THR A 132 -15.88 2.20 15.02
CA THR A 132 -16.36 3.18 14.05
C THR A 132 -15.71 2.97 12.68
N GLY A 133 -16.53 3.00 11.62
CA GLY A 133 -16.07 2.82 10.23
C GLY A 133 -15.67 1.39 9.86
N GLN A 134 -16.07 0.39 10.65
CA GLN A 134 -15.71 -1.01 10.42
C GLN A 134 -16.72 -1.81 9.58
N GLY A 135 -17.89 -1.24 9.28
CA GLY A 135 -18.97 -1.92 8.56
C GLY A 135 -20.34 -1.61 9.17
N PRO A 136 -21.35 -2.44 8.87
CA PRO A 136 -22.66 -2.35 9.50
C PRO A 136 -22.59 -2.44 11.03
N LEU A 137 -23.60 -1.88 11.70
CA LEU A 137 -23.76 -1.94 13.14
C LEU A 137 -24.71 -3.09 13.52
N HIS A 138 -24.68 -3.43 14.81
CA HIS A 138 -25.40 -4.56 15.41
C HIS A 138 -24.83 -5.94 15.06
N TRP A 139 -25.06 -6.94 15.91
CA TRP A 139 -24.60 -8.31 15.70
C TRP A 139 -25.13 -8.96 14.42
N SER A 140 -26.29 -8.52 13.94
CA SER A 140 -26.97 -9.05 12.76
C SER A 140 -26.66 -8.24 11.48
N ALA A 141 -25.69 -7.31 11.50
CA ALA A 141 -25.36 -6.39 10.41
C ALA A 141 -26.63 -5.79 9.76
N ASN A 142 -27.52 -5.27 10.59
CA ASN A 142 -28.84 -4.82 10.16
C ASN A 142 -28.95 -3.31 10.06
N PHE A 143 -27.98 -2.53 10.56
CA PHE A 143 -27.94 -1.07 10.53
C PHE A 143 -26.72 -0.60 9.73
N ASP A 144 -26.88 0.32 8.79
CA ASP A 144 -25.78 0.85 7.98
C ASP A 144 -25.28 2.24 8.43
N GLU A 145 -26.02 2.89 9.33
CA GLU A 145 -25.63 4.16 9.96
C GLU A 145 -26.01 4.20 11.45
N VAL A 146 -25.31 5.02 12.25
CA VAL A 146 -25.63 5.17 13.69
C VAL A 146 -27.04 5.72 13.89
N GLN A 147 -27.52 6.52 12.95
CA GLN A 147 -28.84 7.11 12.98
C GLN A 147 -29.98 6.06 12.93
N ASP A 148 -29.71 4.83 12.49
CA ASP A 148 -30.68 3.72 12.52
C ASP A 148 -31.16 3.36 13.92
N PHE A 149 -30.36 3.68 14.95
CA PHE A 149 -30.76 3.52 16.34
C PHE A 149 -31.96 4.39 16.75
N GLU A 150 -32.43 5.32 15.91
CA GLU A 150 -33.74 5.97 16.06
C GLU A 150 -34.87 4.95 16.24
N GLY A 151 -34.81 3.81 15.53
CA GLY A 151 -35.78 2.74 15.71
C GLY A 151 -35.74 2.14 17.12
N GLN A 152 -34.55 1.97 17.69
CA GLN A 152 -34.37 1.46 19.06
C GLN A 152 -34.75 2.50 20.12
N ILE A 153 -34.49 3.79 19.88
CA ILE A 153 -34.97 4.88 20.74
C ILE A 153 -36.49 4.80 20.91
N ARG A 154 -37.21 4.61 19.80
CA ARG A 154 -38.68 4.52 19.80
C ARG A 154 -39.21 3.21 20.38
N ASN A 155 -38.60 2.08 20.01
CA ASN A 155 -39.16 0.76 20.29
C ASN A 155 -38.65 0.14 21.59
N LEU A 156 -37.35 0.28 21.91
CA LEU A 156 -36.74 -0.29 23.10
C LEU A 156 -36.91 0.63 24.31
N SER A 157 -36.54 1.91 24.16
CA SER A 157 -36.65 2.90 25.24
C SER A 157 -38.04 3.57 25.33
N GLY A 158 -38.91 3.32 24.34
CA GLY A 158 -40.26 3.86 24.28
C GLY A 158 -40.33 5.36 23.96
N GLY A 159 -39.22 6.00 23.60
CA GLY A 159 -39.14 7.44 23.38
C GLY A 159 -39.92 7.89 22.14
N THR A 160 -40.21 9.19 22.03
CA THR A 160 -40.88 9.72 20.82
C THR A 160 -39.95 9.88 19.61
N GLY A 161 -38.64 9.67 19.78
CA GLY A 161 -37.64 9.77 18.71
C GLY A 161 -37.08 11.17 18.49
N LEU A 162 -35.90 11.23 17.86
CA LEU A 162 -35.21 12.46 17.47
C LEU A 162 -35.52 12.90 16.03
N LEU A 163 -36.11 12.02 15.21
CA LEU A 163 -36.70 12.39 13.92
C LEU A 163 -38.15 12.87 14.08
N SER A 164 -38.63 13.62 13.09
CA SER A 164 -40.07 13.82 12.93
C SER A 164 -40.74 12.49 12.53
N ASP A 165 -42.01 12.29 12.87
CA ASP A 165 -42.73 11.07 12.47
C ASP A 165 -42.78 10.87 10.94
N PRO A 166 -42.96 11.93 10.11
CA PRO A 166 -42.86 11.79 8.66
C PRO A 166 -41.48 11.36 8.16
N ASP A 167 -40.40 11.92 8.73
CA ASP A 167 -39.04 11.51 8.36
C ASP A 167 -38.78 10.07 8.77
N PHE A 168 -39.14 9.70 10.00
CA PHE A 168 -39.01 8.32 10.47
C PHE A 168 -39.77 7.34 9.59
N ALA A 169 -41.02 7.65 9.22
CA ALA A 169 -41.82 6.80 8.33
C ALA A 169 -41.19 6.66 6.93
N ALA A 170 -40.52 7.70 6.43
CA ALA A 170 -39.83 7.67 5.14
C ALA A 170 -38.50 6.89 5.17
N THR A 171 -37.91 6.71 6.35
CA THR A 171 -36.59 6.08 6.54
C THR A 171 -36.63 4.93 7.55
N SER A 172 -37.78 4.29 7.78
CA SER A 172 -37.91 3.30 8.86
C SER A 172 -37.14 2.01 8.59
N ASP A 173 -36.80 1.74 7.33
CA ASP A 173 -35.91 0.66 6.93
C ASP A 173 -34.45 1.02 7.28
N PRO A 174 -33.77 0.28 8.17
CA PRO A 174 -32.39 0.55 8.55
C PRO A 174 -31.34 0.30 7.46
N LEU A 175 -31.70 -0.37 6.35
CA LEU A 175 -30.81 -0.52 5.19
C LEU A 175 -31.33 0.27 3.97
N GLY A 176 -32.27 1.18 4.22
CA GLY A 176 -33.01 1.93 3.21
C GLY A 176 -32.46 3.33 2.98
N ALA A 177 -33.36 4.32 2.95
CA ALA A 177 -32.98 5.71 2.77
C ALA A 177 -32.29 6.26 4.03
N ALA A 178 -31.17 6.95 3.84
CA ALA A 178 -30.40 7.53 4.93
C ALA A 178 -31.23 8.53 5.78
N LYS A 179 -31.03 8.43 7.09
CA LYS A 179 -31.50 9.32 8.16
C LYS A 179 -30.52 10.45 8.42
N ALA A 180 -29.23 10.26 8.07
CA ALA A 180 -28.23 11.31 8.15
C ALA A 180 -28.70 12.62 7.49
N GLY A 181 -28.53 13.74 8.20
CA GLY A 181 -28.91 15.08 7.72
C GLY A 181 -30.38 15.46 7.94
N ARG A 182 -31.21 14.58 8.53
CA ARG A 182 -32.65 14.85 8.77
C ARG A 182 -32.97 15.38 10.16
N SER A 183 -32.09 15.16 11.14
CA SER A 183 -32.23 15.71 12.50
C SER A 183 -30.87 16.06 13.08
N ALA A 184 -30.71 17.32 13.47
CA ALA A 184 -29.47 17.81 14.06
C ALA A 184 -29.09 17.08 15.35
N ASP A 185 -30.08 16.71 16.18
CA ASP A 185 -29.83 15.96 17.43
C ASP A 185 -29.41 14.52 17.14
N LEU A 186 -30.04 13.87 16.15
CA LEU A 186 -29.69 12.50 15.76
C LEU A 186 -28.30 12.45 15.09
N ASP A 187 -27.98 13.45 14.27
CA ASP A 187 -26.65 13.61 13.68
C ASP A 187 -25.60 13.97 14.73
N ALA A 188 -25.96 14.70 15.79
CA ALA A 188 -25.07 14.94 16.91
C ALA A 188 -24.78 13.65 17.67
N LEU A 189 -25.81 12.84 17.97
CA LEU A 189 -25.64 11.52 18.60
C LEU A 189 -24.71 10.62 17.76
N ALA A 190 -24.94 10.56 16.44
CA ALA A 190 -24.10 9.84 15.51
C ALA A 190 -22.65 10.37 15.49
N ALA A 191 -22.46 11.70 15.50
CA ALA A 191 -21.13 12.30 15.58
C ALA A 191 -20.38 11.92 16.87
N TYR A 192 -21.09 11.79 18.01
CA TYR A 192 -20.46 11.30 19.23
C TYR A 192 -20.04 9.84 19.13
N VAL A 193 -20.93 8.94 18.70
CA VAL A 193 -20.59 7.52 18.54
C VAL A 193 -19.43 7.35 17.56
N ASN A 194 -19.47 8.07 16.42
CA ASN A 194 -18.42 8.07 15.39
C ASN A 194 -17.08 8.66 15.88
N SER A 195 -17.07 9.43 16.96
CA SER A 195 -15.83 9.96 17.56
C SER A 195 -15.08 8.93 18.42
N LEU A 196 -15.69 7.79 18.74
CA LEU A 196 -15.11 6.74 19.59
C LEU A 196 -14.18 5.83 18.78
N THR A 197 -13.09 6.34 18.22
CA THR A 197 -12.28 5.63 17.21
C THR A 197 -11.16 4.74 17.77
N THR A 198 -10.95 4.70 19.08
CA THR A 198 -9.78 4.04 19.70
C THR A 198 -10.19 3.05 20.79
N VAL A 199 -9.53 1.89 20.88
CA VAL A 199 -9.66 0.99 22.05
C VAL A 199 -8.61 1.22 23.14
N GLY A 200 -7.55 1.99 22.83
CA GLY A 200 -6.40 2.22 23.70
C GLY A 200 -5.33 1.13 23.56
N THR A 201 -4.39 1.11 24.51
CA THR A 201 -3.30 0.12 24.57
C THR A 201 -3.70 -1.06 25.45
N SER A 202 -3.41 -2.28 25.01
CA SER A 202 -3.66 -3.47 25.81
C SER A 202 -2.73 -3.52 27.04
N PRO A 203 -3.25 -3.76 28.25
CA PRO A 203 -2.43 -3.94 29.44
C PRO A 203 -1.67 -5.28 29.44
N HIS A 204 -1.89 -6.15 28.44
CA HIS A 204 -1.27 -7.48 28.33
C HIS A 204 0.00 -7.49 27.48
N ARG A 205 0.44 -6.34 26.96
CA ARG A 205 1.69 -6.19 26.21
C ARG A 205 2.90 -6.01 27.13
N ASN A 206 4.09 -6.13 26.56
CA ASN A 206 5.32 -5.75 27.25
C ASN A 206 5.33 -4.23 27.54
N GLY A 207 6.18 -3.79 28.47
CA GLY A 207 6.29 -2.37 28.84
C GLY A 207 6.74 -1.45 27.70
N ASP A 208 7.31 -1.99 26.62
CA ASP A 208 7.68 -1.27 25.41
C ASP A 208 6.59 -1.30 24.31
N GLY A 209 5.45 -1.94 24.57
CA GLY A 209 4.34 -2.09 23.62
C GLY A 209 4.48 -3.28 22.66
N SER A 210 5.59 -4.02 22.68
CA SER A 210 5.74 -5.24 21.88
C SER A 210 4.84 -6.37 22.38
N LEU A 211 4.56 -7.35 21.51
CA LEU A 211 3.87 -8.57 21.92
C LEU A 211 4.74 -9.37 22.88
N THR A 212 4.11 -9.98 23.89
CA THR A 212 4.78 -10.99 24.73
C THR A 212 5.20 -12.20 23.89
N PRO A 213 6.16 -13.03 24.35
CA PRO A 213 6.53 -14.26 23.63
C PRO A 213 5.34 -15.19 23.33
N ALA A 214 4.38 -15.30 24.26
CA ALA A 214 3.15 -16.06 24.03
C ALA A 214 2.23 -15.39 23.00
N GLY A 215 2.20 -14.05 22.96
CA GLY A 215 1.49 -13.29 21.92
C GLY A 215 2.07 -13.49 20.52
N GLU A 216 3.40 -13.54 20.38
CA GLU A 216 4.03 -13.85 19.09
C GLU A 216 3.77 -15.29 18.65
N ALA A 217 3.81 -16.26 19.57
CA ALA A 217 3.41 -17.64 19.28
C ALA A 217 1.93 -17.73 18.87
N GLY A 218 1.05 -17.02 19.59
CA GLY A 218 -0.38 -16.91 19.27
C GLY A 218 -0.67 -16.28 17.92
N LYS A 219 0.12 -15.28 17.53
CA LYS A 219 0.04 -14.65 16.20
C LYS A 219 0.33 -15.67 15.09
N ALA A 220 1.30 -16.56 15.27
CA ALA A 220 1.57 -17.62 14.30
C ALA A 220 0.40 -18.62 14.21
N ILE A 221 -0.25 -18.92 15.35
CA ILE A 221 -1.43 -19.79 15.41
C ILE A 221 -2.64 -19.11 14.74
N PHE A 222 -2.82 -17.80 14.90
CA PHE A 222 -3.88 -17.05 14.22
C PHE A 222 -3.79 -17.21 12.69
N ILE A 223 -2.56 -17.20 12.15
CA ILE A 223 -2.29 -17.42 10.73
C ILE A 223 -2.61 -18.88 10.36
N SER A 224 -2.06 -19.86 11.08
CA SER A 224 -2.18 -21.28 10.71
C SER A 224 -3.59 -21.85 10.91
N ALA A 225 -4.34 -21.32 11.87
CA ALA A 225 -5.74 -21.65 12.11
C ALA A 225 -6.71 -20.87 11.18
N ASN A 226 -6.17 -20.09 10.23
CA ASN A 226 -6.92 -19.33 9.23
C ASN A 226 -7.94 -18.35 9.83
N CYS A 227 -7.66 -17.80 11.02
CA CYS A 227 -8.54 -16.83 11.68
C CYS A 227 -8.72 -15.55 10.83
N ALA A 228 -7.69 -15.20 10.06
CA ALA A 228 -7.69 -14.06 9.14
C ALA A 228 -8.67 -14.19 7.97
N GLN A 229 -9.34 -15.33 7.79
CA GLN A 229 -10.39 -15.47 6.76
C GLN A 229 -11.56 -14.51 7.02
N CYS A 230 -11.98 -14.39 8.29
CA CYS A 230 -13.04 -13.47 8.71
C CYS A 230 -12.44 -12.30 9.52
N HIS A 231 -11.47 -12.56 10.39
CA HIS A 231 -10.85 -11.50 11.20
C HIS A 231 -9.66 -10.85 10.49
N SER A 232 -9.94 -10.17 9.38
CA SER A 232 -8.96 -9.66 8.42
C SER A 232 -8.70 -8.15 8.53
N ASN A 233 -7.83 -7.63 7.66
CA ASN A 233 -7.63 -6.18 7.43
C ASN A 233 -7.17 -5.40 8.67
N GLN A 234 -7.20 -4.07 8.57
CA GLN A 234 -6.92 -3.18 9.71
C GLN A 234 -7.99 -3.32 10.80
N GLY A 235 -9.23 -3.66 10.47
CA GLY A 235 -10.30 -3.81 11.47
C GLY A 235 -10.17 -5.06 12.34
N PHE A 236 -9.36 -6.06 11.95
CA PHE A 236 -9.48 -7.44 12.47
C PHE A 236 -10.91 -7.98 12.33
N THR A 237 -11.55 -7.61 11.22
CA THR A 237 -12.91 -7.98 10.82
C THR A 237 -13.04 -7.79 9.30
N ASP A 238 -13.84 -8.65 8.68
CA ASP A 238 -14.33 -8.55 7.31
C ASP A 238 -15.77 -8.01 7.25
N SER A 239 -16.24 -7.39 8.36
CA SER A 239 -17.56 -6.77 8.47
C SER A 239 -17.86 -5.92 7.24
N ALA A 240 -18.96 -6.26 6.60
CA ALA A 240 -19.42 -5.64 5.36
C ALA A 240 -20.92 -5.89 5.20
N PRO A 241 -21.64 -5.03 4.44
CA PRO A 241 -23.05 -5.23 4.19
C PRO A 241 -23.35 -6.63 3.63
N ASN A 242 -24.20 -7.38 4.35
CA ASN A 242 -24.61 -8.75 4.02
C ASN A 242 -23.47 -9.80 4.01
N ASN A 243 -22.32 -9.51 4.64
CA ASN A 243 -21.27 -10.50 4.89
C ASN A 243 -21.45 -11.11 6.29
N LEU A 244 -22.25 -12.18 6.37
CA LEU A 244 -22.63 -12.82 7.63
C LEU A 244 -22.02 -14.21 7.72
N HIS A 245 -21.51 -14.57 8.90
CA HIS A 245 -20.88 -15.86 9.16
C HIS A 245 -21.60 -16.61 10.29
N ASP A 246 -21.88 -17.89 10.09
CA ASP A 246 -22.29 -18.80 11.17
C ASP A 246 -21.10 -19.66 11.57
N ILE A 247 -20.57 -19.40 12.76
CA ILE A 247 -19.48 -20.17 13.34
C ILE A 247 -19.97 -21.39 14.15
N GLY A 248 -21.26 -21.73 14.06
CA GLY A 248 -21.89 -22.83 14.79
C GLY A 248 -22.48 -22.43 16.14
N THR A 249 -22.61 -21.13 16.42
CA THR A 249 -23.13 -20.59 17.69
C THR A 249 -24.58 -20.13 17.60
N LEU A 250 -25.18 -20.15 16.41
CA LEU A 250 -26.58 -19.81 16.23
C LEU A 250 -27.50 -20.86 16.87
N THR A 251 -28.49 -20.37 17.59
CA THR A 251 -29.56 -21.17 18.23
C THR A 251 -30.92 -20.51 17.98
N ALA A 252 -32.01 -21.18 18.33
CA ALA A 252 -33.35 -20.57 18.27
C ALA A 252 -33.45 -19.26 19.09
N ALA A 253 -32.68 -19.14 20.18
CA ALA A 253 -32.61 -17.93 20.98
C ALA A 253 -31.82 -16.79 20.33
N SER A 254 -31.15 -17.03 19.19
CA SER A 254 -30.40 -16.01 18.45
C SER A 254 -31.31 -15.09 17.61
N GLY A 255 -32.59 -15.44 17.46
CA GLY A 255 -33.58 -14.59 16.79
C GLY A 255 -33.46 -14.59 15.27
N GLN A 256 -33.72 -13.42 14.69
CA GLN A 256 -33.96 -13.13 13.29
C GLN A 256 -33.12 -11.93 12.85
N ARG A 257 -33.04 -11.73 11.54
CA ARG A 257 -32.50 -10.52 10.93
C ARG A 257 -33.57 -9.89 10.05
N LEU A 258 -34.01 -8.68 10.38
CA LEU A 258 -35.01 -7.92 9.60
C LEU A 258 -36.29 -8.74 9.30
N ASN A 259 -36.83 -9.40 10.33
CA ASN A 259 -37.98 -10.33 10.26
C ASN A 259 -37.78 -11.58 9.37
N GLY A 260 -36.55 -11.81 8.88
CA GLY A 260 -36.15 -12.99 8.14
C GLY A 260 -35.26 -13.93 8.94
N PRO A 261 -34.91 -15.10 8.38
CA PRO A 261 -33.97 -16.02 9.02
C PRO A 261 -32.62 -15.36 9.32
N LEU A 262 -32.08 -15.58 10.52
CA LEU A 262 -30.71 -15.24 10.84
C LEU A 262 -29.79 -16.34 10.31
N ILE A 263 -29.05 -16.05 9.24
CA ILE A 263 -28.18 -17.01 8.55
C ILE A 263 -26.71 -16.95 8.99
N GLY A 264 -26.37 -15.98 9.84
CA GLY A 264 -25.04 -15.68 10.31
C GLY A 264 -25.04 -14.37 11.08
N LEU A 265 -23.89 -14.01 11.64
CA LEU A 265 -23.65 -12.77 12.38
C LEU A 265 -22.57 -11.96 11.68
N ASP A 266 -22.56 -10.66 11.94
CA ASP A 266 -21.44 -9.82 11.55
C ASP A 266 -20.17 -10.26 12.28
N THR A 267 -19.03 -10.20 11.60
CA THR A 267 -17.75 -10.53 12.22
C THR A 267 -17.36 -9.39 13.17
N PRO A 268 -17.28 -9.61 14.50
CA PRO A 268 -16.84 -8.55 15.39
C PRO A 268 -15.34 -8.27 15.18
N THR A 269 -14.92 -7.03 15.37
CA THR A 269 -13.49 -6.73 15.50
C THR A 269 -12.87 -7.44 16.69
N LEU A 270 -11.62 -7.85 16.54
CA LEU A 270 -10.82 -8.40 17.64
C LEU A 270 -10.03 -7.33 18.40
N ARG A 271 -10.16 -6.05 18.04
CA ARG A 271 -9.50 -4.96 18.77
C ARG A 271 -10.18 -4.74 20.11
N GLY A 272 -9.40 -4.63 21.18
CA GLY A 272 -9.96 -4.30 22.49
C GLY A 272 -10.50 -5.48 23.29
N LEU A 273 -10.30 -6.73 22.84
CA LEU A 273 -10.95 -7.90 23.45
C LEU A 273 -10.70 -8.06 24.96
N TRP A 274 -9.58 -7.58 25.48
CA TRP A 274 -9.23 -7.68 26.91
C TRP A 274 -10.25 -7.01 27.86
N ARG A 275 -11.13 -6.14 27.34
CA ARG A 275 -12.11 -5.37 28.13
C ARG A 275 -13.56 -5.60 27.70
N THR A 276 -13.84 -6.67 26.95
CA THR A 276 -15.15 -6.88 26.32
C THR A 276 -15.79 -8.22 26.62
N ALA A 277 -15.44 -8.85 27.74
CA ALA A 277 -16.16 -10.03 28.22
C ALA A 277 -17.57 -9.65 28.73
N PRO A 278 -18.58 -10.55 28.62
CA PRO A 278 -18.51 -11.86 27.97
C PRO A 278 -18.44 -11.75 26.44
N TYR A 279 -18.15 -12.86 25.76
CA TYR A 279 -17.91 -12.90 24.32
C TYR A 279 -19.05 -13.63 23.57
N LEU A 280 -19.03 -13.47 22.24
CA LEU A 280 -20.05 -13.92 21.29
C LEU A 280 -21.37 -13.12 21.39
N HIS A 281 -22.21 -13.24 20.36
CA HIS A 281 -23.43 -12.44 20.21
C HIS A 281 -24.44 -12.65 21.32
N SER A 282 -24.48 -13.84 21.93
CA SER A 282 -25.40 -14.17 23.02
C SER A 282 -24.74 -14.09 24.40
N GLY A 283 -23.46 -13.72 24.47
CA GLY A 283 -22.66 -13.72 25.70
C GLY A 283 -22.39 -15.14 26.23
N SER A 284 -22.49 -16.16 25.38
CA SER A 284 -22.36 -17.58 25.77
C SER A 284 -20.95 -17.99 26.17
N ALA A 285 -19.94 -17.18 25.87
CA ALA A 285 -18.55 -17.46 26.23
C ALA A 285 -18.07 -16.50 27.32
N ALA A 286 -17.77 -17.02 28.51
CA ALA A 286 -17.25 -16.22 29.62
C ALA A 286 -15.78 -15.82 29.41
N THR A 287 -15.01 -16.64 28.69
CA THR A 287 -13.59 -16.40 28.40
C THR A 287 -13.32 -16.42 26.90
N LEU A 288 -12.19 -15.83 26.47
CA LEU A 288 -11.75 -15.93 25.08
C LEU A 288 -11.44 -17.37 24.67
N ALA A 289 -10.97 -18.21 25.61
CA ALA A 289 -10.76 -19.62 25.35
C ALA A 289 -12.07 -20.32 24.98
N ASP A 290 -13.16 -20.03 25.71
CA ASP A 290 -14.50 -20.54 25.40
C ASP A 290 -14.99 -20.02 24.06
N ALA A 291 -14.74 -18.73 23.76
CA ALA A 291 -15.13 -18.13 22.48
C ALA A 291 -14.41 -18.78 21.29
N VAL A 292 -13.10 -19.02 21.39
CA VAL A 292 -12.31 -19.71 20.36
C VAL A 292 -12.81 -21.15 20.19
N ASN A 293 -13.02 -21.89 21.27
CA ASN A 293 -13.50 -23.27 21.21
C ASN A 293 -14.94 -23.40 20.65
N ALA A 294 -15.72 -22.33 20.68
CA ALA A 294 -17.06 -22.31 20.09
C ALA A 294 -17.04 -22.23 18.55
N HIS A 295 -15.91 -21.91 17.93
CA HIS A 295 -15.82 -21.83 16.47
C HIS A 295 -15.80 -23.23 15.84
N ALA A 296 -16.84 -23.55 15.08
CA ALA A 296 -16.90 -24.78 14.30
C ALA A 296 -15.72 -24.88 13.33
N GLY A 297 -15.01 -26.00 13.35
CA GLY A 297 -13.85 -26.24 12.49
C GLY A 297 -12.51 -25.74 13.05
N VAL A 298 -12.49 -25.05 14.19
CA VAL A 298 -11.26 -24.68 14.90
C VAL A 298 -10.97 -25.73 15.98
N ALA A 299 -9.86 -26.45 15.83
CA ALA A 299 -9.40 -27.45 16.80
C ALA A 299 -7.96 -27.15 17.20
N LEU A 300 -7.78 -26.65 18.42
CA LEU A 300 -6.48 -26.30 18.99
C LEU A 300 -6.20 -27.14 20.23
N ASN A 301 -4.94 -27.52 20.43
CA ASN A 301 -4.52 -28.12 21.69
C ASN A 301 -4.40 -27.04 22.80
N THR A 302 -4.24 -27.47 24.06
CA THR A 302 -4.20 -26.56 25.21
C THR A 302 -3.11 -25.48 25.11
N ALA A 303 -1.93 -25.81 24.58
CA ALA A 303 -0.84 -24.83 24.44
C ALA A 303 -1.14 -23.83 23.33
N GLU A 304 -1.65 -24.30 22.19
CA GLU A 304 -2.06 -23.45 21.07
C GLU A 304 -3.18 -22.49 21.48
N LEU A 305 -4.20 -22.99 22.16
CA LEU A 305 -5.31 -22.17 22.64
C LEU A 305 -4.84 -21.09 23.61
N ARG A 306 -3.95 -21.44 24.55
CA ARG A 306 -3.35 -20.48 25.49
C ARG A 306 -2.61 -19.36 24.75
N ASP A 307 -1.78 -19.73 23.78
CA ASP A 307 -0.94 -18.77 23.05
C ASP A 307 -1.81 -17.91 22.12
N LEU A 308 -2.78 -18.48 21.43
CA LEU A 308 -3.76 -17.72 20.64
C LEU A 308 -4.53 -16.71 21.51
N VAL A 309 -5.04 -17.13 22.67
CA VAL A 309 -5.71 -16.21 23.61
C VAL A 309 -4.77 -15.10 24.06
N ALA A 310 -3.49 -15.41 24.32
CA ALA A 310 -2.48 -14.40 24.65
C ALA A 310 -2.31 -13.37 23.53
N PHE A 311 -2.34 -13.79 22.26
CA PHE A 311 -2.35 -12.85 21.12
C PHE A 311 -3.63 -12.00 21.10
N LEU A 312 -4.81 -12.63 21.21
CA LEU A 312 -6.11 -11.95 21.12
C LEU A 312 -6.26 -10.82 22.15
N VAL A 313 -5.86 -11.03 23.40
CA VAL A 313 -5.93 -9.98 24.44
C VAL A 313 -4.94 -8.84 24.21
N GLN A 314 -3.94 -9.02 23.33
CA GLN A 314 -2.95 -8.01 22.98
C GLN A 314 -3.30 -7.25 21.69
N ILE A 315 -4.39 -7.57 20.99
CA ILE A 315 -4.83 -6.83 19.80
C ILE A 315 -5.45 -5.49 20.22
N ASP A 316 -4.69 -4.41 20.02
CA ASP A 316 -5.02 -3.04 20.43
C ASP A 316 -4.74 -2.03 19.29
N ASP A 317 -4.81 -0.72 19.54
CA ASP A 317 -4.62 0.29 18.48
C ASP A 317 -3.21 0.29 17.85
N SER A 318 -2.21 -0.34 18.46
CA SER A 318 -0.84 -0.40 17.91
C SER A 318 -0.69 -1.45 16.80
N ALA A 319 -1.56 -2.45 16.75
CA ALA A 319 -1.54 -3.44 15.69
C ALA A 319 -2.00 -2.79 14.36
N ALA A 320 -1.16 -2.81 13.32
CA ALA A 320 -1.49 -2.20 12.04
C ALA A 320 -2.61 -2.96 11.28
N SER A 321 -2.54 -4.29 11.26
CA SER A 321 -3.54 -5.15 10.60
C SER A 321 -3.53 -6.56 11.15
N ALA A 322 -4.57 -7.33 10.83
CA ALA A 322 -4.61 -8.76 11.03
C ALA A 322 -3.41 -9.45 10.38
N PRO A 323 -2.77 -10.40 11.07
CA PRO A 323 -1.69 -11.18 10.49
C PRO A 323 -2.29 -12.18 9.48
N VAL A 324 -1.85 -12.09 8.22
CA VAL A 324 -2.23 -13.00 7.13
C VAL A 324 -1.09 -13.99 6.85
N PRO A 325 -1.35 -15.13 6.18
CA PRO A 325 -0.28 -15.98 5.66
C PRO A 325 0.68 -15.17 4.78
N ASN A 326 1.98 -15.39 4.95
CA ASN A 326 3.02 -14.82 4.11
C ASN A 326 3.72 -15.94 3.34
N ARG A 327 3.35 -16.11 2.07
CA ARG A 327 3.93 -17.10 1.15
C ARG A 327 5.05 -16.42 0.39
N ALA A 328 6.20 -17.10 0.32
CA ALA A 328 7.34 -16.58 -0.43
C ALA A 328 6.96 -16.33 -1.91
N PRO A 329 7.54 -15.30 -2.55
CA PRO A 329 7.27 -15.00 -3.93
C PRO A 329 7.77 -16.11 -4.85
N THR A 330 7.36 -16.08 -6.11
CA THR A 330 7.87 -16.98 -7.16
C THR A 330 8.54 -16.14 -8.24
N VAL A 331 9.61 -16.67 -8.85
CA VAL A 331 10.29 -16.02 -9.99
C VAL A 331 10.64 -17.08 -11.04
N THR A 332 10.35 -16.77 -12.30
CA THR A 332 10.60 -17.66 -13.43
C THR A 332 12.02 -17.47 -13.93
N ASN A 333 12.76 -18.57 -14.07
CA ASN A 333 14.11 -18.53 -14.63
C ASN A 333 14.04 -18.14 -16.13
N PRO A 334 14.72 -17.06 -16.57
CA PRO A 334 14.69 -16.63 -17.97
C PRO A 334 15.49 -17.55 -18.91
N GLY A 335 16.20 -18.55 -18.38
CA GLY A 335 17.12 -19.39 -19.12
C GLY A 335 18.46 -18.69 -19.39
N ALA A 336 19.39 -19.43 -19.99
CA ALA A 336 20.71 -18.90 -20.34
C ALA A 336 20.59 -17.75 -21.35
N GLN A 337 21.31 -16.67 -21.08
CA GLN A 337 21.35 -15.47 -21.94
C GLN A 337 22.68 -15.39 -22.69
N ALA A 338 22.67 -14.76 -23.86
CA ALA A 338 23.87 -14.53 -24.64
C ALA A 338 23.81 -13.19 -25.39
N GLY A 339 24.98 -12.59 -25.64
CA GLY A 339 25.09 -11.39 -26.44
C GLY A 339 26.53 -11.07 -26.83
N LEU A 340 26.70 -10.11 -27.72
CA LEU A 340 28.00 -9.56 -28.07
C LEU A 340 28.32 -8.35 -27.18
N GLU A 341 29.60 -8.14 -26.91
CA GLU A 341 30.09 -6.92 -26.28
C GLU A 341 29.59 -5.68 -27.04
N GLY A 342 29.07 -4.69 -26.31
CA GLY A 342 28.43 -3.49 -26.84
C GLY A 342 26.93 -3.61 -27.16
N ASN A 343 26.32 -4.81 -27.07
CA ASN A 343 24.88 -4.95 -27.28
C ASN A 343 24.09 -4.26 -26.16
N VAL A 344 23.08 -3.47 -26.53
CA VAL A 344 22.08 -2.95 -25.60
C VAL A 344 21.05 -4.04 -25.29
N VAL A 345 20.76 -4.24 -24.02
CA VAL A 345 19.90 -5.30 -23.50
C VAL A 345 18.77 -4.71 -22.68
N THR A 346 17.59 -5.34 -22.78
CA THR A 346 16.47 -5.15 -21.86
C THR A 346 15.79 -6.50 -21.65
N LEU A 347 15.82 -7.02 -20.43
CA LEU A 347 15.24 -8.30 -20.02
C LEU A 347 14.33 -8.08 -18.81
N ALA A 348 13.02 -8.28 -19.00
CA ALA A 348 12.04 -8.22 -17.90
C ALA A 348 11.87 -9.60 -17.26
N LEU A 349 12.11 -9.70 -15.97
CA LEU A 349 11.88 -10.94 -15.21
C LEU A 349 10.39 -11.09 -14.88
N GLN A 350 9.92 -12.34 -14.84
CA GLN A 350 8.56 -12.66 -14.42
C GLN A 350 8.58 -13.19 -12.98
N ALA A 351 8.01 -12.41 -12.06
CA ALA A 351 7.81 -12.80 -10.67
C ALA A 351 6.37 -12.54 -10.24
N ASN A 352 5.87 -13.34 -9.29
CA ASN A 352 4.53 -13.22 -8.74
C ASN A 352 4.53 -13.49 -7.25
N ASP A 353 3.75 -12.72 -6.51
CA ASP A 353 3.45 -12.95 -5.11
C ASP A 353 1.98 -13.31 -4.94
N SER A 354 1.68 -14.37 -4.19
CA SER A 354 0.30 -14.83 -4.03
C SER A 354 -0.50 -14.03 -3.00
N ASP A 355 0.18 -13.26 -2.16
CA ASP A 355 -0.40 -12.40 -1.13
C ASP A 355 -0.51 -10.94 -1.62
N GLY A 356 0.05 -10.65 -2.80
CA GLY A 356 -0.02 -9.35 -3.46
C GLY A 356 0.99 -8.34 -2.90
N ASP A 357 2.01 -8.83 -2.19
CA ASP A 357 3.04 -7.99 -1.60
C ASP A 357 3.94 -7.35 -2.66
N LEU A 358 4.48 -6.16 -2.36
CA LEU A 358 5.37 -5.44 -3.27
C LEU A 358 6.73 -6.14 -3.36
N LEU A 359 7.14 -6.46 -4.59
CA LEU A 359 8.38 -7.20 -4.83
C LEU A 359 9.59 -6.28 -5.03
N THR A 360 10.68 -6.64 -4.37
CA THR A 360 12.01 -6.05 -4.55
C THR A 360 12.94 -7.06 -5.25
N PHE A 361 13.85 -6.56 -6.08
CA PHE A 361 14.73 -7.40 -6.90
C PHE A 361 16.18 -7.01 -6.67
N VAL A 362 17.02 -8.00 -6.39
CA VAL A 362 18.48 -7.81 -6.28
C VAL A 362 19.15 -8.77 -7.24
N ALA A 363 20.10 -8.26 -8.01
CA ALA A 363 20.92 -9.06 -8.92
C ALA A 363 22.38 -9.03 -8.48
N SER A 364 23.05 -10.19 -8.56
CA SER A 364 24.49 -10.30 -8.42
C SER A 364 25.08 -11.08 -9.59
N GLY A 365 26.36 -10.84 -9.89
CA GLY A 365 27.06 -11.50 -10.98
C GLY A 365 26.64 -11.08 -12.39
N LEU A 366 25.88 -9.98 -12.55
CA LEU A 366 25.54 -9.45 -13.88
C LEU A 366 26.80 -9.10 -14.70
N PRO A 367 26.75 -9.27 -16.04
CA PRO A 367 27.74 -8.68 -16.93
C PRO A 367 27.95 -7.20 -16.65
N THR A 368 29.21 -6.75 -16.73
CA THR A 368 29.55 -5.33 -16.56
C THR A 368 28.73 -4.47 -17.51
N GLY A 369 28.15 -3.38 -17.01
CA GLY A 369 27.31 -2.47 -17.80
C GLY A 369 25.82 -2.81 -17.81
N LEU A 370 25.41 -3.95 -17.23
CA LEU A 370 24.01 -4.23 -16.90
C LEU A 370 23.70 -3.91 -15.44
N ALA A 371 22.46 -3.50 -15.17
CA ALA A 371 21.90 -3.34 -13.83
C ALA A 371 20.44 -3.80 -13.82
N ILE A 372 19.93 -4.20 -12.66
CA ILE A 372 18.50 -4.46 -12.45
C ILE A 372 17.87 -3.21 -11.82
N ALA A 373 16.71 -2.81 -12.33
CA ALA A 373 15.93 -1.72 -11.74
C ALA A 373 15.03 -2.25 -10.62
N ASP A 374 15.21 -1.68 -9.42
CA ASP A 374 14.43 -2.01 -8.23
C ASP A 374 12.92 -1.90 -8.54
N ASN A 375 12.14 -2.86 -8.01
CA ASN A 375 10.68 -3.00 -8.14
C ASN A 375 10.13 -3.36 -9.54
N SER A 376 10.86 -3.13 -10.63
CA SER A 376 10.41 -3.52 -11.98
C SER A 376 10.92 -4.90 -12.42
N GLY A 377 11.99 -5.40 -11.81
CA GLY A 377 12.64 -6.66 -12.21
C GLY A 377 13.24 -6.61 -13.61
N VAL A 378 13.45 -5.42 -14.19
CA VAL A 378 14.03 -5.26 -15.53
C VAL A 378 15.54 -5.12 -15.43
N ILE A 379 16.26 -6.06 -16.04
CA ILE A 379 17.71 -5.98 -16.26
C ILE A 379 17.94 -5.21 -17.57
N ALA A 380 18.65 -4.10 -17.51
CA ALA A 380 18.95 -3.28 -18.68
C ALA A 380 20.35 -2.69 -18.65
N GLY A 381 20.86 -2.32 -19.82
CA GLY A 381 22.16 -1.68 -19.98
C GLY A 381 22.85 -2.10 -21.27
N THR A 382 24.16 -1.89 -21.32
CA THR A 382 25.01 -2.30 -22.46
C THR A 382 25.99 -3.36 -21.98
N LEU A 383 26.08 -4.48 -22.70
CA LEU A 383 27.03 -5.55 -22.37
C LEU A 383 28.47 -5.03 -22.48
N GLY A 384 29.23 -5.14 -21.40
CA GLY A 384 30.66 -4.83 -21.37
C GLY A 384 31.51 -6.03 -21.77
N SER A 385 32.55 -6.30 -20.98
CA SER A 385 33.60 -7.26 -21.31
C SER A 385 33.07 -8.65 -21.65
N ALA A 386 33.77 -9.32 -22.57
CA ALA A 386 33.53 -10.73 -22.86
C ALA A 386 33.81 -11.63 -21.66
N GLY A 387 32.97 -12.65 -21.48
CA GLY A 387 33.06 -13.58 -20.36
C GLY A 387 31.79 -14.41 -20.18
N VAL A 388 31.86 -15.40 -19.29
CA VAL A 388 30.69 -16.13 -18.80
C VAL A 388 30.42 -15.64 -17.39
N TYR A 389 29.19 -15.22 -17.15
CA TYR A 389 28.74 -14.61 -15.91
C TYR A 389 27.68 -15.50 -15.25
N ASP A 390 27.91 -15.89 -13.99
CA ASP A 390 26.92 -16.59 -13.18
C ASP A 390 26.03 -15.56 -12.49
N VAL A 391 24.82 -15.39 -13.00
CA VAL A 391 23.86 -14.38 -12.52
C VAL A 391 22.93 -15.02 -11.51
N ALA A 392 22.81 -14.39 -10.33
CA ALA A 392 21.81 -14.73 -9.33
C ALA A 392 20.82 -13.58 -9.17
N ILE A 393 19.53 -13.90 -9.20
CA ILE A 393 18.46 -12.96 -8.89
C ILE A 393 17.78 -13.42 -7.61
N THR A 394 17.66 -12.51 -6.65
CA THR A 394 16.84 -12.68 -5.46
C THR A 394 15.66 -11.73 -5.51
N VAL A 395 14.46 -12.27 -5.34
CA VAL A 395 13.20 -11.53 -5.25
C VAL A 395 12.69 -11.64 -3.82
N ALA A 396 12.37 -10.52 -3.18
CA ALA A 396 11.87 -10.49 -1.81
C ALA A 396 10.55 -9.71 -1.70
N ASP A 397 9.65 -10.18 -0.84
CA ASP A 397 8.31 -9.63 -0.59
C ASP A 397 8.29 -8.51 0.48
N GLY A 398 9.43 -8.19 1.10
CA GLY A 398 9.52 -7.21 2.19
C GLY A 398 8.92 -7.68 3.53
N ARG A 399 8.43 -8.91 3.60
CA ARG A 399 7.79 -9.55 4.77
C ARG A 399 8.50 -10.83 5.22
N GLY A 400 9.59 -11.18 4.54
CA GLY A 400 10.52 -12.25 4.90
C GLY A 400 10.52 -13.43 3.94
N GLY A 401 9.60 -13.47 2.98
CA GLY A 401 9.61 -14.43 1.89
C GLY A 401 10.58 -14.02 0.79
N VAL A 402 11.36 -15.00 0.32
CA VAL A 402 12.38 -14.81 -0.71
C VAL A 402 12.35 -15.95 -1.72
N ALA A 403 12.63 -15.63 -2.98
CA ALA A 403 12.91 -16.61 -4.02
C ALA A 403 14.18 -16.25 -4.78
N THR A 404 14.97 -17.27 -5.11
CA THR A 404 16.24 -17.09 -5.82
C THR A 404 16.29 -17.98 -7.05
N ILE A 405 16.74 -17.41 -8.17
CA ILE A 405 17.07 -18.13 -9.40
C ILE A 405 18.50 -17.82 -9.83
N ASN A 406 19.12 -18.79 -10.50
CA ASN A 406 20.44 -18.64 -11.09
C ASN A 406 20.39 -18.99 -12.58
N PHE A 407 21.11 -18.23 -13.41
CA PHE A 407 21.29 -18.52 -14.83
C PHE A 407 22.63 -17.97 -15.31
N THR A 408 23.08 -18.40 -16.49
CA THR A 408 24.33 -17.93 -17.08
C THR A 408 24.09 -16.84 -18.13
N TRP A 409 25.01 -15.89 -18.21
CA TRP A 409 25.07 -14.91 -19.28
C TRP A 409 26.42 -15.00 -20.00
N THR A 410 26.39 -15.35 -21.28
CA THR A 410 27.61 -15.42 -22.10
C THR A 410 27.76 -14.15 -22.93
N VAL A 411 28.80 -13.37 -22.67
CA VAL A 411 29.19 -12.22 -23.49
C VAL A 411 30.37 -12.63 -24.37
N THR A 412 30.18 -12.52 -25.68
CA THR A 412 31.23 -12.84 -26.67
C THR A 412 31.94 -11.56 -27.12
N ALA A 413 33.26 -11.60 -27.19
CA ALA A 413 34.08 -10.45 -27.62
C ALA A 413 33.78 -10.06 -29.07
N LEU A 414 33.87 -8.77 -29.37
CA LEU A 414 33.85 -8.31 -30.76
C LEU A 414 35.10 -8.82 -31.51
N PRO A 415 34.99 -9.17 -32.80
CA PRO A 415 36.15 -9.56 -33.60
C PRO A 415 37.21 -8.45 -33.65
N SER A 416 38.49 -8.82 -33.45
CA SER A 416 39.62 -7.88 -33.41
C SER A 416 40.10 -7.36 -34.78
N GLY A 417 39.35 -7.62 -35.85
CA GLY A 417 39.68 -7.17 -37.20
C GLY A 417 38.68 -7.69 -38.24
N ILE A 418 38.98 -7.42 -39.52
CA ILE A 418 38.25 -7.96 -40.68
C ILE A 418 39.15 -8.88 -41.49
N GLN A 419 38.55 -9.92 -42.10
CA GLN A 419 39.25 -10.81 -43.01
C GLN A 419 39.66 -10.06 -44.30
N PRO A 420 40.82 -10.37 -44.91
CA PRO A 420 41.16 -9.86 -46.23
C PRO A 420 40.13 -10.28 -47.29
N GLY A 421 39.82 -9.39 -48.21
CA GLY A 421 38.77 -9.61 -49.21
C GLY A 421 38.44 -8.36 -49.99
N VAL A 422 37.46 -8.43 -50.89
CA VAL A 422 36.92 -7.27 -51.59
C VAL A 422 35.62 -6.87 -50.92
N TYR A 423 35.51 -5.58 -50.57
CA TYR A 423 34.38 -5.04 -49.83
C TYR A 423 33.85 -3.76 -50.47
N GLN A 424 32.55 -3.52 -50.35
CA GLN A 424 31.98 -2.18 -50.37
C GLN A 424 31.97 -1.64 -48.93
N LEU A 425 32.47 -0.42 -48.76
CA LEU A 425 32.43 0.28 -47.48
C LEU A 425 31.22 1.20 -47.49
N VAL A 426 30.20 0.88 -46.69
CA VAL A 426 28.93 1.63 -46.62
C VAL A 426 28.88 2.42 -45.32
N ASN A 427 28.71 3.73 -45.39
CA ASN A 427 28.56 4.55 -44.19
C ASN A 427 27.22 4.24 -43.50
N VAL A 428 27.22 4.09 -42.17
CA VAL A 428 26.01 3.79 -41.38
C VAL A 428 25.03 4.97 -41.35
N GLY A 429 25.53 6.21 -41.34
CA GLY A 429 24.70 7.41 -41.27
C GLY A 429 24.00 7.77 -42.58
N SER A 430 24.66 7.58 -43.72
CA SER A 430 24.12 7.96 -45.04
C SER A 430 23.64 6.79 -45.90
N ASN A 431 24.05 5.55 -45.58
CA ASN A 431 23.90 4.37 -46.44
C ASN A 431 24.54 4.52 -47.83
N LEU A 432 25.50 5.44 -47.99
CA LEU A 432 26.26 5.64 -49.22
C LEU A 432 27.62 4.91 -49.15
N CYS A 433 28.14 4.56 -50.32
CA CYS A 433 29.38 3.82 -50.48
C CYS A 433 30.58 4.76 -50.62
N VAL A 434 31.73 4.35 -50.06
CA VAL A 434 33.02 4.99 -50.33
C VAL A 434 33.38 4.81 -51.81
N ASP A 435 33.64 5.91 -52.50
CA ASP A 435 33.78 5.99 -53.96
C ASP A 435 34.98 6.86 -54.35
N VAL A 436 35.74 6.42 -55.34
CA VAL A 436 36.72 7.28 -56.03
C VAL A 436 36.02 8.12 -57.09
N ASN A 437 35.91 9.43 -56.83
CA ASN A 437 35.11 10.35 -57.64
C ASN A 437 35.37 10.22 -59.15
N GLY A 438 34.31 9.91 -59.90
CA GLY A 438 34.34 9.77 -61.36
C GLY A 438 35.13 8.55 -61.87
N GLY A 439 35.46 7.58 -61.00
CA GLY A 439 36.28 6.42 -61.37
C GLY A 439 37.70 6.78 -61.82
N SER A 440 38.19 7.95 -61.41
CA SER A 440 39.52 8.44 -61.81
C SER A 440 40.61 7.44 -61.44
N THR A 441 41.65 7.34 -62.29
CA THR A 441 42.86 6.57 -62.01
C THR A 441 44.04 7.47 -61.64
N SER A 442 43.85 8.78 -61.50
CA SER A 442 44.92 9.73 -61.16
C SER A 442 45.23 9.75 -59.66
N ASN A 443 46.49 9.98 -59.33
CA ASN A 443 46.88 10.34 -57.95
C ASN A 443 46.19 11.64 -57.53
N GLY A 444 45.71 11.69 -56.30
CA GLY A 444 45.02 12.85 -55.75
C GLY A 444 43.52 12.91 -56.07
N ALA A 445 42.96 11.91 -56.75
CA ALA A 445 41.52 11.85 -56.95
C ALA A 445 40.81 11.73 -55.59
N ARG A 446 39.72 12.48 -55.42
CA ARG A 446 38.98 12.58 -54.15
C ARG A 446 38.29 11.27 -53.81
N ILE A 447 38.35 10.90 -52.53
CA ILE A 447 37.47 9.88 -51.97
C ILE A 447 36.21 10.58 -51.47
N ILE A 448 35.07 10.17 -52.02
CA ILE A 448 33.75 10.73 -51.71
C ILE A 448 32.82 9.62 -51.24
N GLN A 449 31.64 9.98 -50.74
CA GLN A 449 30.52 9.04 -50.67
C GLN A 449 29.60 9.18 -51.88
N TRP A 450 29.11 8.07 -52.41
CA TRP A 450 28.19 8.05 -53.54
C TRP A 450 27.15 6.93 -53.40
N SER A 451 26.10 6.97 -54.21
CA SER A 451 25.13 5.86 -54.22
C SER A 451 25.84 4.56 -54.57
N CYS A 452 25.59 3.53 -53.76
CA CYS A 452 26.17 2.21 -53.96
C CYS A 452 25.77 1.63 -55.32
N HIS A 453 26.75 1.14 -56.07
CA HIS A 453 26.59 0.47 -57.36
C HIS A 453 27.70 -0.57 -57.57
N THR A 454 27.61 -1.39 -58.62
CA THR A 454 28.53 -2.52 -58.87
C THR A 454 29.88 -2.14 -59.47
N GLY A 455 30.19 -0.84 -59.53
CA GLY A 455 31.38 -0.31 -60.20
C GLY A 455 32.65 -0.55 -59.38
N ASN A 456 33.76 -0.86 -60.05
CA ASN A 456 35.02 -1.20 -59.38
C ASN A 456 35.65 -0.02 -58.61
N ASN A 457 35.21 1.22 -58.85
CA ASN A 457 35.63 2.42 -58.10
C ASN A 457 34.98 2.55 -56.71
N GLN A 458 34.04 1.66 -56.37
CA GLN A 458 33.45 1.52 -55.02
C GLN A 458 33.84 0.21 -54.32
N LYS A 459 34.64 -0.62 -54.99
CA LYS A 459 35.12 -1.89 -54.44
C LYS A 459 36.53 -1.69 -53.92
N TRP A 460 36.74 -2.09 -52.67
CA TRP A 460 37.98 -1.91 -51.94
C TRP A 460 38.52 -3.27 -51.56
N ARG A 461 39.70 -3.61 -52.07
CA ARG A 461 40.47 -4.76 -51.60
C ARG A 461 41.08 -4.39 -50.26
N VAL A 462 40.59 -5.05 -49.20
CA VAL A 462 41.14 -4.96 -47.85
C VAL A 462 42.23 -6.01 -47.73
N GLU A 463 43.45 -5.57 -47.47
CA GLU A 463 44.63 -6.44 -47.39
C GLU A 463 45.40 -6.14 -46.12
N THR A 464 45.97 -7.16 -45.48
CA THR A 464 46.78 -6.99 -44.28
C THR A 464 48.16 -6.45 -44.61
N VAL A 465 48.63 -5.52 -43.78
CA VAL A 465 49.99 -4.95 -43.79
C VAL A 465 50.49 -4.97 -42.35
N GLY A 466 51.22 -6.02 -41.97
CA GLY A 466 51.53 -6.28 -40.56
C GLY A 466 50.25 -6.50 -39.74
N THR A 467 50.05 -5.69 -38.69
CA THR A 467 48.83 -5.68 -37.85
C THR A 467 47.77 -4.68 -38.32
N HIS A 468 47.96 -4.04 -39.47
CA HIS A 468 47.07 -3.03 -40.04
C HIS A 468 46.54 -3.48 -41.41
N TYR A 469 45.79 -2.58 -42.07
CA TYR A 469 45.17 -2.82 -43.35
C TYR A 469 45.54 -1.74 -44.37
N ARG A 470 45.61 -2.11 -45.64
CA ARG A 470 45.49 -1.17 -46.76
C ARG A 470 44.16 -1.36 -47.47
N LEU A 471 43.59 -0.27 -47.97
CA LEU A 471 42.31 -0.22 -48.67
C LEU A 471 42.56 0.16 -50.13
N THR A 472 42.64 -0.83 -51.01
CA THR A 472 43.01 -0.65 -52.43
C THR A 472 41.77 -0.59 -53.32
N ALA A 473 41.56 0.51 -54.05
CA ALA A 473 40.48 0.61 -55.03
C ALA A 473 40.70 -0.38 -56.18
N VAL A 474 39.71 -1.23 -56.46
CA VAL A 474 39.83 -2.32 -57.43
C VAL A 474 40.06 -1.81 -58.86
N HIS A 475 39.52 -0.64 -59.24
CA HIS A 475 39.66 -0.11 -60.60
C HIS A 475 41.02 0.50 -60.91
N SER A 476 41.70 1.11 -59.93
CA SER A 476 42.92 1.90 -60.15
C SER A 476 44.18 1.28 -59.54
N ASN A 477 44.04 0.25 -58.70
CA ASN A 477 45.09 -0.31 -57.85
C ASN A 477 45.78 0.72 -56.95
N LYS A 478 45.11 1.84 -56.65
CA LYS A 478 45.57 2.88 -55.70
C LYS A 478 44.87 2.72 -54.36
N VAL A 479 45.48 3.25 -53.30
CA VAL A 479 44.98 3.09 -51.93
C VAL A 479 44.32 4.36 -51.40
N ILE A 480 43.43 4.23 -50.41
CA ILE A 480 42.96 5.37 -49.61
C ILE A 480 44.15 5.95 -48.83
N ASP A 481 44.38 7.24 -49.03
CA ASP A 481 45.50 8.02 -48.51
C ASP A 481 45.00 9.29 -47.83
N VAL A 482 45.54 9.61 -46.66
CA VAL A 482 45.35 10.92 -46.03
C VAL A 482 46.22 11.96 -46.73
N TYR A 483 45.60 12.93 -47.42
CA TYR A 483 46.30 13.93 -48.24
C TYR A 483 47.49 14.58 -47.52
N GLY A 484 48.66 14.52 -48.17
CA GLY A 484 49.92 15.06 -47.66
C GLY A 484 50.45 14.34 -46.41
N GLY A 485 49.87 13.19 -46.04
CA GLY A 485 50.15 12.51 -44.79
C GLY A 485 49.88 13.37 -43.55
N SER A 486 48.88 14.26 -43.61
CA SER A 486 48.53 15.17 -42.51
C SER A 486 48.05 14.41 -41.27
N THR A 487 48.32 14.95 -40.08
CA THR A 487 47.74 14.48 -38.80
C THR A 487 46.62 15.39 -38.30
N ARG A 488 46.24 16.42 -39.07
CA ARG A 488 45.19 17.37 -38.69
C ARG A 488 43.79 16.80 -38.96
N ALA A 489 42.87 16.98 -38.02
CA ALA A 489 41.44 16.76 -38.25
C ALA A 489 40.94 17.63 -39.43
N GLY A 490 40.12 17.03 -40.29
CA GLY A 490 39.60 17.64 -41.50
C GLY A 490 40.49 17.47 -42.74
N ALA A 491 41.64 16.79 -42.62
CA ALA A 491 42.45 16.45 -43.80
C ALA A 491 41.67 15.48 -44.70
N LYS A 492 41.62 15.79 -46.00
CA LYS A 492 40.84 15.03 -46.98
C LYS A 492 41.47 13.68 -47.29
N LEU A 493 40.60 12.70 -47.57
CA LEU A 493 41.01 11.42 -48.10
C LEU A 493 41.02 11.46 -49.63
N ILE A 494 42.11 10.96 -50.20
CA ILE A 494 42.34 10.86 -51.64
C ILE A 494 42.77 9.43 -51.98
N GLN A 495 42.78 9.06 -53.26
CA GLN A 495 43.53 7.89 -53.69
C GLN A 495 44.97 8.29 -54.06
N TRP A 496 45.93 7.41 -53.77
CA TRP A 496 47.32 7.59 -54.18
C TRP A 496 48.01 6.24 -54.43
N SER A 497 49.09 6.25 -55.22
CA SER A 497 49.94 5.08 -55.40
C SER A 497 50.49 4.59 -54.05
N TRP A 498 50.44 3.29 -53.81
CA TRP A 498 50.99 2.71 -52.58
C TRP A 498 52.49 3.00 -52.45
N HIS A 499 52.90 3.56 -51.32
CA HIS A 499 54.30 3.84 -50.97
C HIS A 499 54.64 3.41 -49.54
N SER A 500 53.83 2.55 -48.93
CA SER A 500 54.00 2.00 -47.58
C SER A 500 53.98 3.01 -46.42
N GLY A 501 53.61 4.27 -46.67
CA GLY A 501 53.48 5.27 -45.62
C GLY A 501 52.35 4.96 -44.64
N THR A 502 52.50 5.35 -43.37
CA THR A 502 51.47 5.12 -42.34
C THR A 502 50.17 5.90 -42.58
N ASN A 503 50.18 6.92 -43.43
CA ASN A 503 48.98 7.63 -43.91
C ASN A 503 48.13 6.83 -44.91
N GLN A 504 48.64 5.68 -45.37
CA GLN A 504 47.95 4.73 -46.25
C GLN A 504 47.55 3.44 -45.52
N GLN A 505 47.83 3.37 -44.21
CA GLN A 505 47.56 2.21 -43.36
C GLN A 505 46.43 2.53 -42.39
N TRP A 506 45.58 1.53 -42.15
CA TRP A 506 44.34 1.68 -41.40
C TRP A 506 44.20 0.55 -40.36
N THR A 507 43.74 0.89 -39.17
CA THR A 507 43.22 -0.09 -38.20
C THR A 507 41.72 -0.18 -38.39
N ILE A 508 41.20 -1.38 -38.65
CA ILE A 508 39.76 -1.64 -38.77
C ILE A 508 39.34 -2.37 -37.51
N ARG A 509 38.54 -1.73 -36.66
CA ARG A 509 38.06 -2.31 -35.39
C ARG A 509 36.54 -2.41 -35.40
N ALA A 510 36.01 -3.56 -34.98
CA ALA A 510 34.58 -3.72 -34.78
C ALA A 510 34.13 -2.89 -33.56
N VAL A 511 32.99 -2.23 -33.69
CA VAL A 511 32.37 -1.41 -32.63
C VAL A 511 30.92 -1.82 -32.34
N ALA A 512 30.36 -2.66 -33.21
CA ALA A 512 29.16 -3.45 -33.02
C ALA A 512 29.19 -4.58 -34.06
N ASP A 513 28.25 -5.52 -34.01
CA ASP A 513 28.16 -6.58 -35.01
C ASP A 513 28.09 -6.03 -36.44
N GLY A 514 29.04 -6.42 -37.29
CA GLY A 514 29.14 -5.96 -38.68
C GLY A 514 29.42 -4.47 -38.89
N VAL A 515 29.69 -3.69 -37.82
CA VAL A 515 29.97 -2.25 -37.89
C VAL A 515 31.37 -1.96 -37.39
N TYR A 516 32.11 -1.20 -38.19
CA TYR A 516 33.53 -0.94 -37.96
C TYR A 516 33.83 0.56 -37.92
N GLU A 517 34.87 0.91 -37.15
CA GLU A 517 35.61 2.15 -37.32
C GLU A 517 36.88 1.87 -38.11
N ILE A 518 37.20 2.76 -39.05
CA ILE A 518 38.42 2.71 -39.84
C ILE A 518 39.32 3.86 -39.39
N VAL A 519 40.43 3.55 -38.72
CA VAL A 519 41.27 4.51 -38.01
C VAL A 519 42.63 4.63 -38.69
N SER A 520 43.07 5.83 -39.02
CA SER A 520 44.37 6.06 -39.63
C SER A 520 45.49 5.69 -38.66
N VAL A 521 46.45 4.90 -39.13
CA VAL A 521 47.62 4.50 -38.32
C VAL A 521 48.52 5.70 -38.03
N LYS A 522 48.56 6.71 -38.92
CA LYS A 522 49.45 7.88 -38.73
C LYS A 522 48.96 8.86 -37.68
N SER A 523 47.65 9.09 -37.61
CA SER A 523 47.05 10.18 -36.82
C SER A 523 46.17 9.69 -35.67
N SER A 524 45.81 8.41 -35.66
CA SER A 524 44.78 7.84 -34.78
C SER A 524 43.39 8.47 -34.97
N LEU A 525 43.16 9.16 -36.09
CA LEU A 525 41.88 9.78 -36.46
C LEU A 525 41.04 8.83 -37.32
N CYS A 526 39.71 8.92 -37.22
CA CYS A 526 38.77 8.06 -37.91
C CYS A 526 38.46 8.58 -39.32
N MET A 527 38.27 7.66 -40.27
CA MET A 527 37.64 7.93 -41.56
C MET A 527 36.21 8.43 -41.33
N ASP A 528 35.93 9.62 -41.85
CA ASP A 528 34.77 10.44 -41.50
C ASP A 528 34.15 11.03 -42.77
N VAL A 529 32.82 10.98 -42.85
CA VAL A 529 32.08 11.74 -43.85
C VAL A 529 32.02 13.20 -43.40
N THR A 530 32.54 14.12 -44.21
CA THR A 530 32.64 15.54 -43.83
C THR A 530 31.31 16.09 -43.31
N ASN A 531 31.33 16.63 -42.09
CA ASN A 531 30.16 17.20 -41.39
C ASN A 531 28.99 16.21 -41.19
N GLY A 532 29.23 14.89 -41.27
CA GLY A 532 28.17 13.88 -41.20
C GLY A 532 27.10 14.00 -42.29
N SER A 533 27.43 14.64 -43.42
CA SER A 533 26.51 14.85 -44.54
C SER A 533 25.95 13.53 -45.07
N THR A 534 24.69 13.54 -45.51
CA THR A 534 24.08 12.41 -46.25
C THR A 534 24.06 12.63 -47.77
N SER A 535 24.70 13.71 -48.25
CA SER A 535 24.70 14.07 -49.68
C SER A 535 25.75 13.29 -50.47
N ARG A 536 25.35 12.83 -51.67
CA ARG A 536 26.24 12.25 -52.68
C ARG A 536 27.30 13.26 -53.09
N GLY A 537 28.53 12.81 -53.30
CA GLY A 537 29.66 13.65 -53.69
C GLY A 537 30.35 14.36 -52.52
N THR A 538 29.89 14.15 -51.28
CA THR A 538 30.59 14.68 -50.10
C THR A 538 31.95 14.00 -49.96
N ASP A 539 33.01 14.79 -49.80
CA ASP A 539 34.35 14.27 -49.56
C ASP A 539 34.45 13.56 -48.20
N LEU A 540 35.23 12.48 -48.16
CA LEU A 540 35.68 11.90 -46.90
C LEU A 540 36.92 12.62 -46.38
N GLN A 541 37.07 12.61 -45.07
CA GLN A 541 38.18 13.20 -44.35
C GLN A 541 38.62 12.27 -43.21
N GLN A 542 39.71 12.61 -42.53
CA GLN A 542 39.98 12.09 -41.20
C GLN A 542 39.46 13.08 -40.14
N TRP A 543 38.89 12.58 -39.04
CA TRP A 543 38.41 13.41 -37.93
C TRP A 543 38.62 12.71 -36.59
N THR A 544 38.58 13.48 -35.49
CA THR A 544 38.64 12.91 -34.14
C THR A 544 37.56 11.85 -33.99
N CYS A 545 37.95 10.64 -33.57
CA CYS A 545 37.02 9.54 -33.35
C CYS A 545 36.01 9.95 -32.27
N ASN A 546 34.74 10.08 -32.64
CA ASN A 546 33.69 10.65 -31.80
C ASN A 546 32.45 9.74 -31.68
N GLY A 547 32.52 8.53 -32.23
CA GLY A 547 31.44 7.54 -32.15
C GLY A 547 30.22 7.82 -33.03
N SER A 548 30.22 8.91 -33.80
CA SER A 548 29.09 9.28 -34.65
C SER A 548 28.93 8.32 -35.84
N ASN A 549 27.71 8.25 -36.38
CA ASN A 549 27.42 7.44 -37.58
C ASN A 549 28.19 7.90 -38.83
N ALA A 550 28.78 9.10 -38.83
CA ALA A 550 29.68 9.58 -39.88
C ALA A 550 31.01 8.79 -39.96
N GLN A 551 31.36 8.06 -38.89
CA GLN A 551 32.60 7.31 -38.73
C GLN A 551 32.39 5.79 -38.61
N ARG A 552 31.15 5.33 -38.82
CA ARG A 552 30.73 3.94 -38.70
C ARG A 552 30.53 3.37 -40.10
N TRP A 553 31.14 2.22 -40.37
CA TRP A 553 31.17 1.61 -41.70
C TRP A 553 30.71 0.15 -41.64
N ARG A 554 29.82 -0.24 -42.54
CA ARG A 554 29.54 -1.65 -42.85
C ARG A 554 30.44 -2.07 -43.99
N LEU A 555 31.18 -3.17 -43.83
CA LEU A 555 32.04 -3.73 -44.86
C LEU A 555 31.31 -4.92 -45.48
N ILE A 556 30.71 -4.72 -46.67
CA ILE A 556 29.89 -5.71 -47.36
C ILE A 556 30.77 -6.50 -48.35
N PRO A 557 30.97 -7.82 -48.18
CA PRO A 557 31.74 -8.64 -49.13
C PRO A 557 31.22 -8.53 -50.57
N GLN A 558 32.10 -8.63 -51.58
CA GLN A 558 31.80 -8.41 -53.01
C GLN A 558 32.24 -9.53 -53.93
#